data_AF-A0A5D2IC96-F1
#
_entry.id   AF-A0A5D2IC96-F1
#
_cell.length_a   1.000
_cell.length_b   1.000
_cell.length_c   1.000
_cell.angle_alpha   90.00
_cell.angle_beta   90.00
_cell.angle_gamma   90.00
#
_symmetry.space_group_name_H-M   'P 1'
#
loop_
_entity.id
_entity.type
_entity.pdbx_description
1 polymer ?
#
loop_
_entity_poly.entity_id
_entity_poly.type
_entity_poly.pdbx_seq_one_letter_code
_entity_poly.pdbx_strand_id
1 'polypeptide(L)'
;MDSGCKIIYICRDPKDTFVSMYHIFTRYAKSQNTQPIELDEAFELFCEGVSWYGSYWDHVLGYWKASLEHPDKFMFLKYEEMNEDTVLYLKKLAEFMGCPFSLEE
;
A
#
# COMPACT_ATOMS: atom_id res chain seq x y z
N MET A 1 -16.30 9.83 -10.79
CA MET A 1 -15.60 8.54 -10.97
C MET A 1 -16.39 7.72 -11.97
N ASP A 2 -16.35 8.14 -13.24
CA ASP A 2 -17.39 7.76 -14.20
C ASP A 2 -16.90 6.68 -15.18
N SER A 3 -15.65 6.25 -15.04
CA SER A 3 -14.98 5.27 -15.90
C SER A 3 -15.34 3.81 -15.59
N GLY A 4 -16.17 3.53 -14.58
CA GLY A 4 -16.49 2.16 -14.16
C GLY A 4 -15.30 1.36 -13.62
N CYS A 5 -14.12 1.98 -13.48
CA CYS A 5 -12.91 1.33 -13.01
C CYS A 5 -13.01 0.96 -11.53
N LYS A 6 -12.42 -0.19 -11.18
CA LYS A 6 -12.23 -0.65 -9.81
C LYS A 6 -10.81 -0.31 -9.33
N ILE A 7 -10.66 -0.06 -8.04
CA ILE A 7 -9.40 0.29 -7.38
C ILE A 7 -9.17 -0.71 -6.24
N ILE A 8 -7.98 -1.30 -6.22
CA ILE A 8 -7.51 -2.12 -5.10
C ILE A 8 -6.41 -1.33 -4.41
N TYR A 9 -6.57 -1.11 -3.11
CA TYR A 9 -5.61 -0.41 -2.28
C TYR A 9 -5.11 -1.33 -1.18
N ILE A 10 -3.79 -1.34 -0.97
CA ILE A 10 -3.14 -2.15 0.06
C ILE A 10 -2.42 -1.21 1.01
N CYS A 11 -2.80 -1.22 2.29
CA CYS A 11 -2.01 -0.62 3.36
C CYS A 11 -1.15 -1.66 4.06
N ARG A 12 -0.15 -1.21 4.80
CA ARG A 12 0.78 -2.02 5.59
C ARG A 12 1.11 -1.27 6.87
N ASP A 13 1.51 -1.93 7.95
CA ASP A 13 1.97 -1.23 9.16
C ASP A 13 2.97 -0.11 8.81
N PRO A 14 2.81 1.11 9.38
CA PRO A 14 3.63 2.27 9.01
C PRO A 14 5.11 2.09 9.31
N LYS A 15 5.48 1.35 10.38
CA LYS A 15 6.89 1.14 10.75
C LYS A 15 7.56 0.21 9.73
N ASP A 16 6.86 -0.86 9.40
CA ASP A 16 7.29 -1.81 8.35
C ASP A 16 7.38 -1.13 6.98
N THR A 17 6.43 -0.25 6.67
CA THR A 17 6.42 0.55 5.44
C THR A 17 7.62 1.48 5.39
N PHE A 18 7.92 2.20 6.48
CA PHE A 18 9.09 3.05 6.60
C PHE A 18 10.39 2.29 6.37
N VAL A 19 10.60 1.16 7.05
CA VAL A 19 11.84 0.36 6.89
C VAL A 19 12.01 -0.12 5.44
N SER A 20 10.93 -0.61 4.82
CA SER A 20 10.95 -1.03 3.41
C SER A 20 11.29 0.15 2.48
N MET A 21 10.68 1.30 2.71
CA MET A 21 10.91 2.53 1.93
C MET A 21 12.36 3.02 2.08
N TYR A 22 12.90 3.03 3.31
CA TYR A 22 14.28 3.43 3.60
C TYR A 22 15.30 2.56 2.84
N HIS A 23 15.07 1.24 2.77
CA HIS A 23 15.92 0.35 1.98
C HIS A 23 15.89 0.69 0.48
N ILE A 24 14.73 1.04 -0.06
CA ILE A 24 14.58 1.46 -1.47
C ILE A 24 15.32 2.79 -1.70
N PHE A 25 15.13 3.79 -0.83
CA PHE A 25 15.80 5.09 -0.93
C PHE A 25 17.32 4.95 -0.86
N THR A 26 17.81 4.14 0.07
CA THR A 26 19.24 3.87 0.23
C THR A 26 19.83 3.21 -1.03
N ARG A 27 19.13 2.25 -1.62
CA ARG A 27 19.55 1.62 -2.89
C ARG A 27 19.53 2.61 -4.04
N TYR A 28 18.50 3.45 -4.12
CA TYR A 28 18.38 4.48 -5.14
C TYR A 28 19.51 5.52 -5.04
N ALA A 29 19.77 6.07 -3.85
CA ALA A 29 20.86 7.01 -3.61
C ALA A 29 22.22 6.43 -4.03
N LYS A 30 22.50 5.18 -3.63
CA LYS A 30 23.72 4.45 -4.06
C LYS A 30 23.81 4.31 -5.58
N SER A 31 22.69 4.05 -6.27
CA SER A 31 22.67 3.95 -7.74
C SER A 31 22.94 5.29 -8.45
N GLN A 32 22.66 6.40 -7.77
CA GLN A 32 22.90 7.76 -8.26
C GLN A 32 24.24 8.34 -7.79
N ASN A 33 25.07 7.53 -7.13
CA ASN A 33 26.31 7.97 -6.47
C ASN A 33 26.10 9.12 -5.46
N THR A 34 24.91 9.20 -4.85
CA THR A 34 24.61 10.16 -3.78
C THR A 34 24.66 9.48 -2.41
N GLN A 35 24.92 10.26 -1.36
CA GLN A 35 24.84 9.74 0.00
C GLN A 35 23.37 9.53 0.40
N PRO A 36 23.02 8.36 0.98
CA PRO A 36 21.73 8.15 1.60
C PRO A 36 21.52 9.12 2.78
N ILE A 37 20.27 9.46 3.06
CA ILE A 37 19.87 10.14 4.30
C ILE A 37 20.08 9.15 5.45
N GLU A 38 20.51 9.64 6.62
CA GLU A 38 20.64 8.81 7.82
C GLU A 38 19.27 8.31 8.30
N LEU A 39 19.25 7.14 8.95
CA LEU A 39 17.99 6.47 9.32
C LEU A 39 17.10 7.35 10.20
N ASP A 40 17.68 7.99 11.22
CA ASP A 40 16.95 8.82 12.18
C ASP A 40 16.33 10.05 11.50
N GLU A 41 17.09 10.72 10.63
CA GLU A 41 16.59 11.86 9.85
C GLU A 41 15.47 11.42 8.89
N ALA A 42 15.65 10.29 8.20
CA ALA A 42 14.62 9.75 7.33
C ALA A 42 13.33 9.38 8.09
N PHE A 43 13.47 8.89 9.33
CA PHE A 43 12.34 8.56 10.20
C PHE A 43 11.57 9.79 10.64
N GLU A 44 12.25 10.86 11.07
CA GLU A 44 11.61 12.12 11.43
C GLU A 44 10.86 12.71 10.22
N LEU A 45 11.50 12.76 9.05
CA LEU A 45 10.85 13.21 7.81
C LEU A 45 9.60 12.38 7.47
N PHE A 46 9.66 11.05 7.64
CA PHE A 46 8.49 10.18 7.43
C PHE A 46 7.35 10.50 8.41
N CYS A 47 7.67 10.71 9.70
CA CYS A 47 6.69 11.09 10.72
C CYS A 47 6.04 12.45 10.42
N GLU A 48 6.82 13.42 9.93
CA GLU A 48 6.35 14.73 9.47
C GLU A 48 5.56 14.68 8.15
N GLY A 49 5.49 13.50 7.51
CA GLY A 49 4.79 13.29 6.24
C GLY A 49 5.60 13.69 5.00
N VAL A 50 6.88 14.01 5.17
CA VAL A 50 7.83 14.35 4.11
C VAL A 50 8.49 13.08 3.59
N SER A 51 7.78 12.34 2.74
CA SER A 51 8.28 11.13 2.09
C SER A 51 7.83 11.06 0.63
N TRP A 52 8.38 10.11 -0.15
CA TRP A 52 7.84 9.85 -1.49
C TRP A 52 6.36 9.48 -1.38
N TYR A 53 5.52 10.20 -2.13
CA TYR A 53 4.06 10.07 -2.10
C TYR A 53 3.43 10.31 -0.71
N GLY A 54 4.15 10.99 0.20
CA GLY A 54 3.69 11.32 1.54
C GLY A 54 2.64 12.44 1.56
N SER A 55 1.93 12.64 2.68
CA SER A 55 2.09 11.91 3.96
C SER A 55 1.52 10.49 3.90
N TYR A 56 2.16 9.53 4.57
CA TYR A 56 1.63 8.16 4.65
C TYR A 56 0.22 8.14 5.28
N TRP A 57 0.00 8.99 6.29
CA TRP A 57 -1.26 9.10 7.02
C TRP A 57 -2.42 9.52 6.12
N ASP A 58 -2.25 10.62 5.37
CA ASP A 58 -3.28 11.14 4.47
C ASP A 58 -3.52 10.18 3.31
N HIS A 59 -2.46 9.55 2.81
CA HIS A 59 -2.55 8.56 1.76
C HIS A 59 -3.44 7.37 2.20
N VAL A 60 -3.14 6.73 3.33
CA VAL A 60 -3.93 5.60 3.83
C VAL A 60 -5.35 6.02 4.21
N LEU A 61 -5.50 7.13 4.95
CA LEU A 61 -6.82 7.60 5.38
C LEU A 61 -7.71 8.01 4.20
N GLY A 62 -7.14 8.61 3.16
CA GLY A 62 -7.88 8.98 1.95
C GLY A 62 -8.48 7.76 1.26
N TYR A 63 -7.69 6.73 1.01
CA TYR A 63 -8.17 5.49 0.39
C TYR A 63 -9.10 4.69 1.30
N TRP A 64 -8.86 4.72 2.61
CA TRP A 64 -9.78 4.11 3.57
C TRP A 64 -11.15 4.77 3.53
N LYS A 65 -11.24 6.10 3.57
CA LYS A 65 -12.50 6.84 3.44
C LYS A 65 -13.19 6.57 2.11
N ALA A 66 -12.44 6.62 1.00
CA ALA A 66 -12.98 6.30 -0.33
C ALA A 66 -13.55 4.87 -0.40
N SER A 67 -12.94 3.90 0.31
CA SER A 67 -13.44 2.53 0.38
C SER A 67 -14.77 2.40 1.12
N LEU A 68 -15.02 3.28 2.10
CA LEU A 68 -16.30 3.32 2.82
C LEU A 68 -17.38 4.02 1.99
N GLU A 69 -17.01 5.06 1.22
CA GLU A 69 -17.94 5.81 0.37
C GLU A 69 -18.34 5.04 -0.90
N HIS A 70 -17.43 4.21 -1.44
CA HIS A 70 -17.59 3.50 -2.71
C HIS A 70 -17.16 2.02 -2.63
N PRO A 71 -17.81 1.20 -1.78
CA PRO A 71 -17.40 -0.19 -1.53
C PRO A 71 -17.50 -1.12 -2.75
N ASP A 72 -18.29 -0.75 -3.76
CA ASP A 72 -18.39 -1.46 -5.04
C ASP A 72 -17.22 -1.15 -5.99
N LYS A 73 -16.51 -0.04 -5.78
CA LYS A 73 -15.38 0.40 -6.60
C LYS A 73 -14.03 0.27 -5.92
N PHE A 74 -13.99 0.21 -4.59
CA PHE A 74 -12.75 0.16 -3.82
C PHE A 74 -12.68 -1.11 -2.98
N MET A 75 -11.56 -1.81 -3.10
CA MET A 75 -11.18 -2.88 -2.19
C MET A 75 -9.99 -2.42 -1.36
N PHE A 76 -10.18 -2.25 -0.07
CA PHE A 76 -9.12 -1.85 0.87
C PHE A 76 -8.59 -3.09 1.61
N LEU A 77 -7.29 -3.31 1.55
CA LEU A 77 -6.61 -4.50 2.07
C LEU A 77 -5.47 -4.13 3.00
N LYS A 78 -5.16 -5.03 3.94
CA LYS A 78 -3.95 -4.95 4.75
C LYS A 78 -2.96 -6.02 4.33
N TYR A 79 -1.71 -5.63 4.14
CA TYR A 79 -0.63 -6.51 3.73
C TYR A 79 -0.42 -7.68 4.70
N GLU A 80 -0.55 -7.43 6.01
CA GLU A 80 -0.38 -8.43 7.05
C GLU A 80 -1.46 -9.52 6.95
N GLU A 81 -2.72 -9.13 6.78
CA GLU A 81 -3.84 -10.07 6.63
C GLU A 81 -3.70 -10.89 5.34
N MET A 82 -3.21 -10.26 4.25
CA MET A 82 -2.92 -10.97 3.01
C MET A 82 -1.82 -12.00 3.16
N ASN A 83 -0.80 -11.74 3.98
CA ASN A 83 0.26 -12.70 4.26
C ASN A 83 -0.19 -13.83 5.19
N GLU A 84 -1.11 -13.55 6.12
CA GLU A 84 -1.67 -14.56 7.03
C GLU A 84 -2.53 -15.59 6.28
N ASP A 85 -3.35 -15.15 5.32
CA ASP A 85 -4.18 -16.04 4.49
C ASP A 85 -4.21 -15.62 3.02
N THR A 86 -3.12 -15.93 2.32
CA THR A 86 -2.96 -15.59 0.90
C THR A 86 -4.07 -16.16 0.01
N VAL A 87 -4.54 -17.39 0.29
CA VAL A 87 -5.53 -18.06 -0.56
C VAL A 87 -6.88 -17.36 -0.43
N LEU A 88 -7.30 -17.03 0.79
CA LEU A 88 -8.53 -16.28 1.02
C LEU A 88 -8.51 -14.93 0.30
N TYR A 89 -7.44 -14.15 0.46
CA TYR A 89 -7.34 -12.82 -0.14
C TYR A 89 -7.22 -12.87 -1.67
N LEU A 90 -6.58 -13.90 -2.22
CA LEU A 90 -6.57 -14.14 -3.67
C LEU A 90 -7.99 -14.40 -4.20
N LYS A 91 -8.77 -15.24 -3.52
CA LYS A 91 -10.18 -15.51 -3.90
C LYS A 91 -11.04 -14.24 -3.82
N LYS A 92 -10.93 -13.47 -2.73
CA LYS A 92 -11.62 -12.17 -2.59
C LYS A 92 -11.25 -11.20 -3.71
N LEU A 93 -9.96 -11.14 -4.09
CA LEU A 93 -9.49 -10.27 -5.16
C LEU A 93 -10.10 -10.67 -6.51
N ALA A 94 -10.10 -11.97 -6.81
CA ALA A 94 -10.67 -12.54 -8.01
C ALA A 94 -12.18 -12.25 -8.13
N GLU A 95 -12.93 -12.44 -7.04
CA GLU A 95 -14.34 -12.05 -6.94
C GLU A 95 -14.53 -10.54 -7.18
N PHE A 96 -13.73 -9.70 -6.53
CA PHE A 96 -13.80 -8.25 -6.70
C PHE A 96 -13.50 -7.82 -8.13
N MET A 97 -12.58 -8.48 -8.83
CA MET A 97 -12.26 -8.22 -10.23
C MET A 97 -13.33 -8.74 -11.21
N GLY A 98 -14.28 -9.57 -10.74
CA GLY A 98 -15.29 -10.21 -11.59
C GLY A 98 -14.81 -11.48 -12.29
N CYS A 99 -13.74 -12.10 -11.77
CA CYS A 99 -13.12 -13.31 -12.30
C CYS A 99 -13.02 -14.39 -11.20
N PRO A 100 -14.13 -14.80 -10.55
CA PRO A 100 -14.07 -15.74 -9.44
C PRO A 100 -13.49 -17.10 -9.87
N PHE A 101 -12.77 -17.76 -8.96
CA PHE A 101 -12.28 -19.12 -9.17
C PHE A 101 -13.45 -20.10 -9.27
N SER A 102 -13.28 -21.13 -10.10
CA SER A 102 -14.22 -22.25 -10.19
C SER A 102 -14.08 -23.18 -8.98
N LEU A 103 -14.96 -24.18 -8.86
CA LEU A 103 -14.85 -25.22 -7.81
C LEU A 103 -13.64 -26.15 -8.01
N GLU A 104 -13.07 -26.18 -9.22
CA GLU A 104 -11.92 -27.00 -9.58
C GLU A 104 -10.57 -26.31 -9.28
N GLU A 105 -10.61 -25.01 -8.91
CA GLU A 105 -9.47 -24.14 -8.63
C GLU A 105 -9.44 -23.66 -7.15
#